data_AF-A0A938RXK2-F1
#
_entry.id   AF-A0A938RXK2-F1
#
_cell.length_a   1.000
_cell.length_b   1.000
_cell.length_c   1.000
_cell.angle_alpha   90.00
_cell.angle_beta   90.00
_cell.angle_gamma   90.00
#
_symmetry.space_group_name_H-M   'P 1'
#
loop_
_entity.id
_entity.type
_entity.pdbx_description
1 polymer ?
#
loop_
_entity_poly.entity_id
_entity_poly.type
_entity_poly.pdbx_seq_one_letter_code
_entity_poly.pdbx_strand_id
1 'polypeptide(L)'
;MATGWIVFDKALPSKPEVSIISRALGISRAEAVLACMMVWAWVDENTTDGVMDGLSIEDVDYQARITGFGAAMVSAGWLQADGRGLIFPNFDRWNTETAKQRLQKSQRQRRWRSKGGAASTGPSTGASTPASTEATTTEQKRREEERRYQEEE
;
A
#
# COMPACT_ATOMS: atom_id res chain seq x y z
N MET A 1 -2.74 4.57 -15.73
CA MET A 1 -3.07 5.19 -14.42
C MET A 1 -1.86 4.98 -13.55
N ALA A 2 -1.24 6.02 -12.99
CA ALA A 2 -0.10 5.84 -12.10
C ALA A 2 -0.53 4.95 -10.92
N THR A 3 0.12 3.80 -10.77
CA THR A 3 0.07 2.99 -9.56
C THR A 3 0.56 3.89 -8.42
N GLY A 4 -0.09 3.80 -7.26
CA GLY A 4 0.09 4.78 -6.20
C GLY A 4 1.52 4.84 -5.64
N TRP A 5 1.73 5.66 -4.62
CA TRP A 5 3.01 5.71 -3.90
C TRP A 5 3.02 4.66 -2.77
N ILE A 6 4.21 4.11 -2.51
CA ILE A 6 4.52 3.24 -1.36
C ILE A 6 5.44 3.99 -0.40
N VAL A 7 5.28 3.78 0.91
CA VAL A 7 6.17 4.39 1.92
C VAL A 7 7.55 3.72 1.82
N PHE A 8 8.61 4.52 1.76
CA PHE A 8 9.98 4.03 1.85
C PHE A 8 10.56 4.30 3.23
N ASP A 9 11.06 3.25 3.88
CA ASP A 9 11.84 3.40 5.11
C ASP A 9 13.29 3.77 4.79
N LYS A 10 13.70 4.96 5.22
CA LYS A 10 15.08 5.43 5.10
C LYS A 10 16.11 4.48 5.73
N ALA A 11 15.72 3.71 6.74
CA ALA A 11 16.60 2.76 7.42
C ALA A 11 16.65 1.38 6.72
N LEU A 12 15.83 1.14 5.69
CA LEU A 12 15.73 -0.14 5.00
C LEU A 12 17.10 -0.70 4.55
N PRO A 13 18.00 0.07 3.91
CA PRO A 13 19.31 -0.45 3.47
C PRO A 13 20.22 -0.93 4.62
N SER A 14 19.95 -0.45 5.84
CA SER A 14 20.72 -0.77 7.04
C SER A 14 20.09 -1.87 7.90
N LYS A 15 18.90 -2.35 7.54
CA LYS A 15 18.20 -3.39 8.30
C LYS A 15 18.93 -4.73 8.27
N PRO A 16 18.90 -5.50 9.38
CA PRO A 16 19.52 -6.83 9.43
C PRO A 16 18.91 -7.78 8.40
N GLU A 17 17.61 -7.68 8.13
CA GLU A 17 16.90 -8.51 7.16
C GLU A 17 17.42 -8.34 5.73
N VAL A 18 17.70 -7.09 5.30
CA VAL A 18 18.37 -6.83 4.01
C VAL A 18 19.76 -7.44 3.98
N SER A 19 20.47 -7.40 5.12
CA SER A 19 21.79 -8.03 5.22
C SER A 19 21.72 -9.56 5.15
N ILE A 20 20.66 -10.18 5.69
CA ILE A 20 20.39 -11.61 5.59
C ILE A 20 20.14 -11.98 4.13
N ILE A 21 19.25 -11.26 3.43
CA ILE A 21 18.92 -11.52 2.02
C ILE A 21 20.15 -11.32 1.12
N SER A 22 20.88 -10.22 1.29
CA SER A 22 22.10 -9.92 0.53
C SER A 22 23.15 -11.00 0.70
N ARG A 23 23.36 -11.49 1.93
CA ARG A 23 24.30 -12.60 2.21
C ARG A 23 23.85 -13.93 1.63
N ALA A 24 22.56 -14.24 1.71
CA ALA A 24 22.01 -15.50 1.21
C ALA A 24 22.16 -15.63 -0.31
N LEU A 25 22.02 -14.52 -1.04
CA LEU A 25 22.02 -14.51 -2.51
C LEU A 25 23.34 -14.02 -3.13
N GLY A 26 24.28 -13.52 -2.32
CA GLY A 26 25.54 -12.97 -2.80
C GLY A 26 25.40 -11.65 -3.58
N ILE A 27 24.29 -10.94 -3.40
CA ILE A 27 23.99 -9.67 -4.09
C ILE A 27 24.32 -8.46 -3.21
N SER A 28 24.44 -7.28 -3.82
CA SER A 28 24.59 -6.03 -3.06
C SER A 28 23.33 -5.71 -2.25
N ARG A 29 23.50 -4.93 -1.17
CA ARG A 29 22.35 -4.44 -0.40
C ARG A 29 21.42 -3.56 -1.22
N ALA A 30 21.95 -2.81 -2.19
CA ALA A 30 21.14 -1.97 -3.08
C ALA A 30 20.22 -2.84 -3.97
N GLU A 31 20.74 -3.94 -4.52
CA GLU A 31 19.94 -4.90 -5.29
C GLU A 31 18.87 -5.56 -4.41
N ALA A 32 19.24 -5.99 -3.20
CA ALA A 32 18.28 -6.57 -2.26
C ALA A 32 17.14 -5.58 -1.90
N VAL A 33 17.48 -4.30 -1.66
CA VAL A 33 16.49 -3.24 -1.39
C VAL A 33 15.56 -3.04 -2.59
N LEU A 34 16.11 -2.91 -3.79
CA LEU A 34 15.31 -2.73 -5.00
C LEU A 34 14.36 -3.92 -5.24
N ALA A 35 14.87 -5.14 -5.08
CA ALA A 35 14.07 -6.35 -5.18
C ALA A 35 12.92 -6.38 -4.16
N CYS A 36 13.17 -5.99 -2.90
CA CYS A 36 12.11 -5.85 -1.89
C CYS A 36 11.05 -4.84 -2.33
N MET A 37 11.46 -3.68 -2.87
CA MET A 37 10.52 -2.66 -3.35
C MET A 37 9.65 -3.17 -4.51
N MET A 38 10.22 -3.92 -5.44
CA MET A 38 9.47 -4.51 -6.56
C MET A 38 8.46 -5.56 -6.08
N VAL A 39 8.85 -6.39 -5.11
CA VAL A 39 7.94 -7.37 -4.50
C VAL A 39 6.82 -6.64 -3.75
N TRP A 40 7.13 -5.69 -2.87
CA TRP A 40 6.10 -5.01 -2.10
C TRP A 40 5.15 -4.16 -2.94
N ALA A 41 5.63 -3.55 -4.02
CA ALA A 41 4.74 -2.87 -4.99
C ALA A 41 3.74 -3.85 -5.62
N TRP A 42 4.20 -5.04 -5.99
CA TRP A 42 3.32 -6.08 -6.52
C TRP A 42 2.32 -6.60 -5.48
N VAL A 43 2.75 -6.82 -4.25
CA VAL A 43 1.85 -7.24 -3.16
C VAL A 43 0.80 -6.15 -2.88
N ASP A 44 1.19 -4.87 -2.85
CA ASP A 44 0.29 -3.73 -2.64
C ASP A 44 -0.84 -3.63 -3.70
N GLU A 45 -0.52 -4.02 -4.94
CA GLU A 45 -1.49 -4.03 -6.03
C GLU A 45 -2.45 -5.23 -5.97
N ASN A 46 -2.00 -6.36 -5.41
CA ASN A 46 -2.72 -7.63 -5.51
C ASN A 46 -3.46 -8.00 -4.22
N THR A 47 -3.06 -7.49 -3.06
CA THR A 47 -3.70 -7.79 -1.77
C THR A 47 -3.97 -6.54 -0.91
N THR A 48 -4.87 -6.69 0.05
CA THR A 48 -5.24 -5.66 1.04
C THR A 48 -4.88 -6.04 2.46
N ASP A 49 -4.58 -7.31 2.71
CA ASP A 49 -4.31 -7.90 4.04
C ASP A 49 -2.94 -8.60 4.10
N GLY A 50 -2.17 -8.57 3.01
CA GLY A 50 -0.86 -9.21 2.94
C GLY A 50 -0.92 -10.72 2.73
N VAL A 51 -2.11 -11.30 2.50
CA VAL A 51 -2.28 -12.72 2.16
C VAL A 51 -2.48 -12.87 0.67
N MET A 52 -1.80 -13.85 0.08
CA MET A 52 -1.89 -14.19 -1.35
C MET A 52 -2.03 -15.70 -1.52
N ASP A 53 -3.26 -16.15 -1.70
CA ASP A 53 -3.59 -17.57 -1.88
C ASP A 53 -3.13 -18.11 -3.24
N GLY A 54 -2.68 -19.36 -3.27
CA GLY A 54 -2.32 -20.09 -4.48
C GLY A 54 -1.00 -19.68 -5.13
N LEU A 55 -0.23 -18.79 -4.50
CA LEU A 55 1.10 -18.38 -4.96
C LEU A 55 2.20 -19.15 -4.25
N SER A 56 3.34 -19.28 -4.94
CA SER A 56 4.54 -19.94 -4.43
C SER A 56 5.69 -18.96 -4.26
N ILE A 57 6.77 -19.41 -3.59
CA ILE A 57 8.01 -18.64 -3.47
C ILE A 57 8.63 -18.32 -4.84
N GLU A 58 8.35 -19.10 -5.89
CA GLU A 58 8.85 -18.82 -7.24
C GLU A 58 8.19 -17.57 -7.86
N ASP A 59 6.94 -17.27 -7.51
CA ASP A 59 6.27 -16.04 -7.96
C ASP A 59 6.96 -14.80 -7.38
N VAL A 60 7.47 -14.92 -6.14
CA VAL A 60 8.27 -13.86 -5.51
C VAL A 60 9.62 -13.72 -6.21
N ASP A 61 10.29 -14.81 -6.55
CA ASP A 61 11.54 -14.79 -7.33
C ASP A 61 11.35 -14.10 -8.68
N TYR A 62 10.26 -14.43 -9.37
CA TYR A 62 9.90 -13.80 -10.65
C TYR A 62 9.73 -12.29 -10.50
N GLN A 63 8.98 -11.86 -9.47
CA GLN A 63 8.74 -10.45 -9.22
C GLN A 63 10.01 -9.70 -8.77
N ALA A 64 10.85 -10.34 -7.96
CA ALA A 64 12.15 -9.84 -7.52
C ALA A 64 13.19 -9.83 -8.64
N ARG A 65 12.98 -10.59 -9.72
CA ARG A 65 13.93 -10.84 -10.82
C ARG A 65 15.23 -11.49 -10.35
N ILE A 66 15.17 -12.21 -9.22
CA ILE A 66 16.32 -12.84 -8.58
C ILE A 66 15.87 -14.22 -8.10
N THR A 67 16.50 -15.27 -8.61
CA THR A 67 16.23 -16.65 -8.17
C THR A 67 16.64 -16.85 -6.71
N GLY A 68 15.79 -17.52 -5.93
CA GLY A 68 15.99 -17.77 -4.50
C GLY A 68 15.59 -16.62 -3.58
N PHE A 69 15.07 -15.52 -4.12
CA PHE A 69 14.68 -14.35 -3.34
C PHE A 69 13.54 -14.60 -2.36
N GLY A 70 12.51 -15.33 -2.76
CA GLY A 70 11.41 -15.76 -1.89
C GLY A 70 11.92 -16.57 -0.70
N ALA A 71 12.80 -17.55 -0.93
CA ALA A 71 13.42 -18.32 0.14
C ALA A 71 14.28 -17.46 1.08
N ALA A 72 15.00 -16.47 0.53
CA ALA A 72 15.76 -15.51 1.31
C ALA A 72 14.85 -14.59 2.15
N MET A 73 13.71 -14.15 1.60
CA MET A 73 12.70 -13.37 2.33
C MET A 73 12.06 -14.19 3.46
N VAL A 74 11.81 -15.48 3.25
CA VAL A 74 11.34 -16.39 4.30
C VAL A 74 12.37 -16.48 5.43
N SER A 75 13.63 -16.67 5.08
CA SER A 75 14.73 -16.73 6.06
C SER A 75 14.91 -15.43 6.83
N ALA A 76 14.59 -14.29 6.22
CA ALA A 76 14.61 -12.97 6.85
C ALA A 76 13.34 -12.64 7.66
N GLY A 77 12.32 -13.51 7.64
CA GLY A 77 11.05 -13.30 8.34
C GLY A 77 10.13 -12.27 7.67
N TRP A 78 10.36 -11.94 6.41
CA TRP A 78 9.54 -11.00 5.62
C TRP A 78 8.52 -11.68 4.72
N LEU A 79 8.58 -13.00 4.64
CA LEU A 79 7.64 -13.85 3.93
C LEU A 79 7.38 -15.10 4.76
N GLN A 80 6.15 -15.59 4.75
CA GLN A 80 5.80 -16.91 5.25
C GLN A 80 5.13 -17.67 4.10
N ALA A 81 5.54 -18.91 3.88
CA ALA A 81 4.94 -19.81 2.92
C ALA A 81 4.34 -21.00 3.68
N ASP A 82 3.03 -21.20 3.59
CA ASP A 82 2.31 -22.25 4.31
C ASP A 82 1.83 -23.38 3.39
N GLY A 83 2.32 -23.40 2.15
CA GLY A 83 1.94 -24.35 1.10
C GLY A 83 0.55 -24.11 0.50
N ARG A 84 -0.26 -23.21 1.09
CA ARG A 84 -1.55 -22.76 0.53
C ARG A 84 -1.40 -21.41 -0.16
N GLY A 85 -0.46 -20.60 0.30
CA GLY A 85 -0.11 -19.33 -0.31
C GLY A 85 1.07 -18.67 0.38
N LEU A 86 1.10 -17.35 0.21
CA LEU A 86 2.11 -16.48 0.77
C LEU A 86 1.48 -15.49 1.73
N ILE A 87 2.13 -15.29 2.86
CA ILE A 87 1.75 -14.31 3.88
C ILE A 87 2.92 -13.35 4.06
N PHE A 88 2.67 -12.05 3.90
CA PHE A 88 3.62 -10.97 4.14
C PHE A 88 3.39 -10.40 5.56
N PRO A 89 4.22 -10.75 6.55
CA PRO A 89 4.00 -10.31 7.93
C PRO A 89 4.16 -8.79 8.05
N ASN A 90 3.42 -8.18 8.98
CA ASN A 90 3.44 -6.74 9.22
C ASN A 90 3.18 -5.90 7.95
N PHE A 91 2.39 -6.42 7.02
CA PHE A 91 2.05 -5.77 5.75
C PHE A 91 1.56 -4.33 5.93
N ASP A 92 0.71 -4.09 6.92
CA ASP A 92 0.15 -2.76 7.23
C ASP A 92 1.20 -1.70 7.59
N ARG A 93 2.37 -2.13 8.09
CA ARG A 93 3.46 -1.22 8.46
C ARG A 93 4.03 -0.47 7.26
N TRP A 94 4.06 -1.12 6.11
CA TRP A 94 4.67 -0.57 4.89
C TRP A 94 3.63 -0.18 3.85
N ASN A 95 2.48 -0.85 3.84
CA ASN A 95 1.41 -0.67 2.86
C ASN A 95 0.14 -0.09 3.49
N THR A 96 0.31 1.06 4.15
CA THR A 96 -0.82 1.79 4.72
C THR A 96 -1.66 2.39 3.58
N GLU A 97 -2.91 1.92 3.45
CA GLU A 97 -3.83 2.21 2.34
C GLU A 97 -3.32 1.73 0.97
N THR A 98 -3.49 0.44 0.68
CA THR A 98 -2.92 -0.20 -0.52
C THR A 98 -3.48 0.32 -1.85
N ALA A 99 -2.74 0.17 -2.95
CA ALA A 99 -3.23 0.50 -4.29
C ALA A 99 -4.57 -0.17 -4.62
N LYS A 100 -4.76 -1.43 -4.20
CA LYS A 100 -6.04 -2.15 -4.33
C LYS A 100 -7.15 -1.47 -3.52
N GLN A 101 -6.88 -1.07 -2.28
CA GLN A 101 -7.86 -0.32 -1.46
C GLN A 101 -8.19 1.04 -2.10
N ARG A 102 -7.20 1.78 -2.60
CA ARG A 102 -7.40 3.08 -3.29
C ARG A 102 -8.26 2.92 -4.54
N LEU A 103 -8.02 1.87 -5.33
CA LEU A 103 -8.82 1.57 -6.51
C LEU A 103 -10.27 1.25 -6.13
N GLN A 104 -10.49 0.43 -5.10
CA GLN A 104 -11.84 0.10 -4.63
C GLN A 104 -12.59 1.35 -4.12
N LYS A 105 -11.92 2.23 -3.35
CA LYS A 105 -12.50 3.50 -2.90
C LYS A 105 -12.87 4.39 -4.10
N SER A 106 -11.97 4.52 -5.08
CA SER A 106 -12.21 5.29 -6.31
C SER A 106 -13.39 4.74 -7.11
N GLN A 107 -13.49 3.41 -7.27
CA GLN A 107 -14.62 2.77 -7.93
C GLN A 107 -15.94 2.99 -7.18
N ARG A 108 -15.94 2.88 -5.84
CA ARG A 108 -17.12 3.18 -5.01
C ARG A 108 -17.56 4.64 -5.18
N GLN A 109 -16.62 5.59 -5.14
CA GLN A 109 -16.92 7.01 -5.34
C GLN A 109 -17.48 7.29 -6.74
N ARG A 110 -16.92 6.66 -7.79
CA ARG A 110 -17.45 6.77 -9.16
C ARG A 110 -18.88 6.24 -9.26
N ARG A 111 -19.16 5.07 -8.68
CA ARG A 111 -20.50 4.47 -8.64
C ARG A 111 -21.51 5.31 -7.85
N TRP A 112 -21.08 5.93 -6.76
CA TRP A 112 -21.93 6.84 -5.99
C TRP A 112 -22.28 8.09 -6.80
N ARG A 113 -21.28 8.72 -7.45
CA ARG A 113 -21.51 9.87 -8.34
C ARG A 113 -22.42 9.53 -9.52
N SER A 114 -22.26 8.35 -10.13
CA SER A 114 -23.12 7.93 -11.25
C SER A 114 -24.56 7.63 -10.82
N LYS A 115 -24.79 7.21 -9.57
CA LYS A 115 -26.15 7.03 -9.03
C LYS A 115 -26.80 8.34 -8.59
N GLY A 116 -26.02 9.30 -8.07
CA GLY A 116 -26.51 10.62 -7.68
C GLY A 116 -26.76 11.58 -8.85
N GLY A 117 -26.08 11.39 -9.99
CA GLY A 117 -26.20 12.26 -11.17
C GLY A 117 -27.46 12.06 -12.03
N ALA A 118 -28.27 11.02 -11.76
CA ALA A 118 -29.50 10.75 -12.52
C ALA A 118 -30.77 11.33 -11.87
N ALA A 119 -30.68 11.97 -10.71
CA ALA A 119 -31.84 12.43 -9.94
C ALA A 119 -31.70 13.85 -9.37
N SER A 120 -31.21 14.81 -10.17
CA SER A 120 -31.31 16.23 -9.78
C SER A 120 -31.59 17.12 -11.00
N THR A 121 -32.81 17.00 -11.52
CA THR A 121 -33.48 18.07 -12.27
C THR A 121 -34.92 18.13 -11.78
N GLY A 122 -35.09 18.53 -10.51
CA GLY A 122 -36.38 18.69 -9.85
C GLY A 122 -36.19 19.51 -8.58
N PRO A 123 -37.14 20.41 -8.22
CA PRO A 123 -36.95 21.34 -7.12
C PRO A 123 -36.89 20.61 -5.77
N SER A 124 -35.93 21.04 -4.96
CA SER A 124 -35.58 20.50 -3.65
C SER A 124 -36.77 20.28 -2.70
N THR A 125 -36.90 19.07 -2.17
CA THR A 125 -37.54 18.82 -0.87
C THR A 125 -36.62 17.96 -0.02
N GLY A 126 -36.40 18.42 1.21
CA GLY A 126 -35.26 18.07 2.05
C GLY A 126 -35.25 16.64 2.58
N ALA A 127 -34.07 16.04 2.49
CA ALA A 127 -33.60 15.00 3.42
C ALA A 127 -32.06 14.99 3.33
N SER A 128 -31.44 15.92 4.04
CA SER A 128 -29.98 15.97 4.19
C SER A 128 -29.54 14.82 5.10
N THR A 129 -29.15 13.69 4.52
CA THR A 129 -28.35 12.71 5.27
C THR A 129 -26.97 13.33 5.48
N PRO A 130 -26.48 13.51 6.72
CA PRO A 130 -25.19 14.15 6.95
C PRO A 130 -24.07 13.28 6.37
N ALA A 131 -23.15 13.91 5.65
CA ALA A 131 -21.91 13.27 5.24
C ALA A 131 -21.12 12.88 6.49
N SER A 132 -20.92 11.57 6.71
CA SER A 132 -20.25 11.04 7.91
C SER A 132 -18.75 11.36 8.00
N THR A 133 -18.19 12.17 7.11
CA THR A 133 -16.84 12.69 7.22
C THR A 133 -16.74 13.96 6.38
N GLU A 134 -16.43 15.08 7.03
CA GLU A 134 -16.07 16.30 6.29
C GLU A 134 -14.82 16.00 5.46
N ALA A 135 -14.96 16.09 4.14
CA ALA A 135 -13.85 15.95 3.23
C ALA A 135 -13.02 17.24 3.28
N THR A 136 -12.26 17.44 4.35
CA THR A 136 -11.28 18.53 4.44
C THR A 136 -10.16 18.21 3.47
N THR A 137 -10.07 18.99 2.39
CA THR A 137 -8.95 18.89 1.47
C THR A 137 -7.63 19.19 2.20
N THR A 138 -6.53 18.57 1.80
CA THR A 138 -5.21 18.73 2.43
C THR A 138 -4.79 20.21 2.56
N GLU A 139 -5.20 21.04 1.61
CA GLU A 139 -4.99 22.49 1.62
C GLU A 139 -5.75 23.21 2.75
N GLN A 140 -6.96 22.77 3.08
CA GLN A 140 -7.74 23.33 4.19
C GLN A 140 -7.12 22.96 5.55
N LYS A 141 -6.61 21.72 5.71
CA LYS A 141 -5.87 21.32 6.91
C LYS A 141 -4.58 22.13 7.08
N ARG A 142 -3.84 22.38 6.00
CA ARG A 142 -2.61 23.18 6.04
C ARG A 142 -2.88 24.64 6.45
N ARG A 143 -3.94 25.25 5.91
CA ARG A 143 -4.36 26.61 6.28
C ARG A 143 -4.90 26.71 7.71
N GLU A 144 -5.53 25.65 8.21
CA GLU A 144 -5.97 25.55 9.61
C GLU A 144 -4.80 25.41 10.58
N GLU A 145 -3.79 24.61 10.24
CA GLU A 145 -2.55 24.49 11.00
C GLU A 145 -1.78 25.82 11.01
N GLU A 146 -1.66 26.49 9.85
CA GLU A 146 -1.02 27.81 9.76
C GLU A 146 -1.75 28.90 10.58
N ARG A 147 -3.09 28.91 10.60
CA ARG A 147 -3.85 29.82 11.48
C ARG A 147 -3.63 29.52 12.94
N ARG A 148 -3.60 28.25 13.34
CA ARG A 148 -3.37 27.86 14.74
C ARG A 148 -2.01 28.32 15.25
N TYR A 149 -0.97 28.26 14.41
CA TYR A 149 0.35 28.77 14.78
C TYR A 149 0.39 30.30 14.93
N GLN A 150 -0.42 31.05 14.18
CA GLN A 150 -0.48 32.52 14.30
C GLN A 150 -1.32 33.02 15.48
N GLU A 151 -2.23 32.20 16.01
CA GLU A 151 -3.05 32.55 17.19
C GLU A 151 -2.37 32.17 18.52
N GLU A 152 -1.33 31.34 18.50
CA GLU A 152 -0.57 30.91 19.68
C GLU A 152 0.72 31.75 19.94
N GLU A 153 1.03 32.75 19.09
CA GLU A 153 2.04 33.83 19.33
C GLU A 153 1.40 35.14 19.83
#